data_AF-A0A2U1FL07-F1
#
_entry.id   AF-A0A2U1FL07-F1
#
_cell.length_a   1.000
_cell.length_b   1.000
_cell.length_c   1.000
_cell.angle_alpha   90.00
_cell.angle_beta   90.00
_cell.angle_gamma   90.00
#
_symmetry.space_group_name_H-M   'P 1'
#
loop_
_entity.id
_entity.type
_entity.pdbx_description
1 polymer ?
#
loop_
_entity_poly.entity_id
_entity_poly.type
_entity_poly.pdbx_seq_one_letter_code
_entity_poly.pdbx_strand_id
1 'polypeptide(L)'
;MGLSRVWIQTLDDGLVRADHVVEVLAHQTAAFSGKPARWLLDVVTSASQGAGTAAAWNLGASHRTLLQTADEPRGAAHRLARMLWELDTKDAAGVVTVRRTTDGVDMDFEAFT
;
A
#
# COMPACT_ATOMS: atom_id res chain seq x y z
N MET A 1 4.19 -9.16 20.09
CA MET A 1 4.79 -9.35 18.75
C MET A 1 3.67 -9.23 17.75
N GLY A 2 3.97 -8.61 16.62
CA GLY A 2 2.98 -8.37 15.58
C GLY A 2 3.66 -8.00 14.28
N LEU A 3 3.02 -7.22 13.42
CA LEU A 3 3.48 -6.88 12.06
C LEU A 3 4.82 -6.11 11.90
N SER A 4 5.62 -5.95 12.96
CA SER A 4 6.89 -5.19 12.92
C SER A 4 8.01 -5.86 12.12
N ARG A 5 7.86 -7.14 11.78
CA ARG A 5 8.79 -7.91 10.93
C ARG A 5 8.27 -8.17 9.52
N VAL A 6 7.09 -7.66 9.21
CA VAL A 6 6.46 -7.76 7.89
C VAL A 6 6.63 -6.43 7.18
N TRP A 7 7.16 -6.49 5.97
CA TRP A 7 7.29 -5.36 5.07
C TRP A 7 6.32 -5.50 3.92
N ILE A 8 5.90 -4.38 3.33
CA ILE A 8 5.08 -4.33 2.13
C ILE A 8 5.87 -3.58 1.07
N GLN A 9 6.09 -4.22 -0.07
CA GLN A 9 6.79 -3.62 -1.20
C GLN A 9 5.88 -2.63 -1.92
N THR A 10 6.40 -1.42 -2.15
CA THR A 10 5.71 -0.37 -2.90
C THR A 10 6.02 -0.49 -4.39
N LEU A 11 5.22 0.17 -5.23
CA LEU A 11 5.35 0.15 -6.68
C LEU A 11 6.71 0.69 -7.17
N ASP A 12 7.32 1.59 -6.41
CA ASP A 12 8.62 2.22 -6.66
C ASP A 12 9.80 1.48 -6.01
N ASP A 13 9.63 0.19 -5.70
CA ASP A 13 10.64 -0.68 -5.07
C ASP A 13 11.08 -0.25 -3.66
N GLY A 14 10.25 0.57 -2.99
CA GLY A 14 10.40 0.86 -1.57
C GLY A 14 9.80 -0.23 -0.69
N LEU A 15 10.10 -0.16 0.61
CA LEU A 15 9.49 -1.00 1.64
C LEU A 15 8.80 -0.14 2.70
N VAL A 16 7.61 -0.57 3.10
CA VAL A 16 6.84 0.02 4.21
C VAL A 16 6.65 -1.04 5.28
N ARG A 17 6.89 -0.69 6.55
CA ARG A 17 6.58 -1.61 7.65
C ARG A 17 5.08 -1.76 7.81
N ALA A 18 4.61 -3.00 7.88
CA ALA A 18 3.18 -3.30 7.97
C ALA A 18 2.55 -2.78 9.29
N ASP A 19 3.31 -2.74 10.40
CA ASP A 19 2.83 -2.16 11.66
C ASP A 19 2.73 -0.62 11.68
N HIS A 20 3.18 0.05 10.62
CA HIS A 20 2.99 1.49 10.45
C HIS A 20 1.77 1.83 9.57
N VAL A 21 1.11 0.82 9.00
CA VAL A 21 -0.07 1.02 8.14
C VAL A 21 -1.29 1.31 9.01
N VAL A 22 -1.95 2.43 8.73
CA VAL A 22 -3.18 2.85 9.43
C VAL A 22 -4.42 2.73 8.54
N GLU A 23 -4.23 2.64 7.22
CA GLU A 23 -5.31 2.50 6.24
C GLU A 23 -4.82 1.76 4.99
N VAL A 24 -5.72 0.99 4.37
CA VAL A 24 -5.53 0.40 3.04
C VAL A 24 -6.72 0.82 2.18
N LEU A 25 -6.47 1.46 1.04
CA LEU A 25 -7.53 1.99 0.19
C LEU A 25 -7.25 1.81 -1.29
N ALA A 26 -8.32 1.67 -2.06
CA ALA A 26 -8.30 1.75 -3.51
C ALA A 26 -9.00 3.02 -3.98
N HIS A 27 -8.35 3.82 -4.80
CA HIS A 27 -8.93 5.06 -5.32
C HIS A 27 -8.41 5.40 -6.72
N GLN A 28 -9.11 6.29 -7.43
CA GLN A 28 -8.68 6.75 -8.74
C GLN A 28 -7.79 7.99 -8.65
N THR A 29 -6.74 8.02 -9.47
CA THR A 29 -6.04 9.27 -9.76
C THR A 29 -6.98 10.25 -10.46
N ALA A 30 -6.76 11.55 -10.26
CA ALA A 30 -7.45 12.57 -11.06
C ALA A 30 -7.21 12.32 -12.56
N ALA A 31 -8.28 12.49 -13.36
CA ALA A 31 -8.19 12.46 -14.81
C ALA A 31 -7.62 13.80 -15.31
N PHE A 32 -6.64 13.75 -16.21
CA PHE A 32 -6.09 14.93 -16.86
C PHE A 32 -6.16 14.75 -18.39
N SER A 33 -6.20 15.87 -19.13
CA SER A 33 -6.19 15.82 -20.60
C SER A 33 -5.02 14.98 -21.11
N GLY A 34 -5.30 13.94 -21.88
CA GLY A 34 -4.29 13.02 -22.43
C GLY A 34 -3.79 11.92 -21.49
N LYS A 35 -4.22 11.87 -20.22
CA LYS A 35 -3.87 10.79 -19.28
C LYS A 35 -5.13 10.20 -18.64
N PRO A 36 -5.51 8.95 -19.00
CA PRO A 36 -6.67 8.33 -18.38
C PRO A 36 -6.45 8.15 -16.88
N ALA A 37 -7.53 8.26 -16.11
CA ALA A 37 -7.52 7.91 -14.70
C ALA A 37 -7.06 6.46 -14.51
N ARG A 38 -6.31 6.22 -13.44
CA ARG A 38 -5.82 4.90 -13.05
C ARG A 38 -6.26 4.63 -11.63
N TRP A 39 -6.54 3.37 -11.33
CA TRP A 39 -6.78 2.94 -9.97
C TRP A 39 -5.44 2.69 -9.28
N LEU A 40 -5.33 3.16 -8.05
CA LEU A 40 -4.23 2.91 -7.14
C LEU A 40 -4.73 2.05 -6.00
N LEU A 41 -3.90 1.09 -5.57
CA LEU A 41 -4.00 0.47 -4.26
C LEU A 41 -2.88 1.04 -3.40
N ASP A 42 -3.25 1.73 -2.34
CA ASP A 42 -2.33 2.42 -1.45
C ASP A 42 -2.45 1.90 -0.02
N VAL A 43 -1.33 1.98 0.71
CA VAL A 43 -1.36 2.04 2.18
C VAL A 43 -1.09 3.44 2.65
N VAL A 44 -1.73 3.84 3.75
CA VAL A 44 -1.41 5.08 4.47
C VAL A 44 -0.60 4.73 5.69
N THR A 45 0.50 5.45 5.88
CA THR A 45 1.35 5.29 7.08
C THR A 45 1.00 6.33 8.15
N SER A 46 1.25 5.98 9.41
CA SER A 46 1.03 6.88 10.57
C SER A 46 1.89 8.15 10.55
N ALA A 47 2.96 8.16 9.75
CA ALA A 47 3.79 9.35 9.54
C ALA A 47 3.05 10.37 8.67
N SER A 48 2.99 11.63 9.11
CA SER A 48 2.54 12.72 8.26
C SER A 48 3.63 13.09 7.24
N GLN A 49 3.28 13.26 5.97
CA GLN A 49 4.15 13.95 5.02
C GLN A 49 3.89 15.45 5.10
N GLY A 50 4.96 16.22 5.20
CA GLY A 50 4.92 17.67 5.35
C GLY A 50 5.51 18.38 4.12
N ALA A 51 4.82 19.40 3.63
CA ALA A 51 5.39 20.34 2.67
C ALA A 51 5.24 21.77 3.21
N GLY A 52 6.33 22.52 3.23
CA GLY A 52 6.39 23.86 3.78
C GLY A 52 6.56 24.94 2.74
N THR A 53 5.97 26.10 3.00
CA THR A 53 6.43 27.39 2.47
C THR A 53 6.95 28.22 3.65
N ALA A 54 7.59 29.37 3.38
CA ALA A 54 8.04 30.27 4.44
C ALA A 54 6.89 30.76 5.37
N ALA A 55 5.62 30.64 4.95
CA ALA A 55 4.46 31.13 5.69
C ALA A 55 3.58 30.01 6.31
N ALA A 56 3.74 28.74 5.92
CA ALA A 56 2.86 27.66 6.37
C ALA A 56 3.45 26.27 6.18
N TRP A 57 3.00 25.32 7.02
CA TRP A 57 3.31 23.90 6.93
C TRP A 57 2.03 23.11 6.64
N ASN A 58 2.00 22.39 5.52
CA ASN A 58 0.88 21.51 5.17
C ASN A 58 1.23 20.09 5.60
N LEU A 59 0.41 19.51 6.48
CA LEU A 59 0.49 18.10 6.86
C LEU A 59 -0.54 17.30 6.07
N GLY A 60 -0.09 16.24 5.40
CA GLY A 60 -0.94 15.30 4.68
C GLY A 60 -0.70 13.85 5.13
N ALA A 61 -1.69 13.00 4.84
CA ALA A 61 -1.53 11.56 4.96
C ALA A 61 -0.40 11.06 4.05
N SER A 62 0.43 10.15 4.55
CA SER A 62 1.54 9.59 3.78
C SER A 62 1.09 8.34 3.03
N HIS A 63 0.60 8.55 1.81
CA HIS A 63 0.21 7.50 0.89
C HIS A 63 1.44 6.82 0.28
N ARG A 64 1.42 5.49 0.25
CA ARG A 64 2.44 4.64 -0.39
C ARG A 64 1.74 3.69 -1.34
N THR A 65 1.97 3.88 -2.62
CA THR A 65 1.32 3.09 -3.68
C THR A 65 1.96 1.72 -3.79
N LEU A 66 1.12 0.68 -3.73
CA LEU A 66 1.52 -0.72 -3.91
C LEU A 66 1.34 -1.16 -5.36
N LEU A 67 0.27 -0.68 -6.01
CA LEU A 67 -0.12 -1.11 -7.34
C LEU A 67 -0.87 -0.01 -8.09
N GLN A 68 -0.70 0.02 -9.41
CA GLN A 68 -1.50 0.83 -10.32
C GLN A 68 -2.14 -0.03 -11.42
N THR A 69 -3.45 0.12 -11.61
CA THR A 69 -4.26 -0.67 -12.57
C THR A 69 -5.17 0.20 -13.42
N ALA A 70 -5.67 -0.36 -14.53
CA ALA A 70 -6.67 0.30 -15.37
C ALA A 70 -8.06 0.19 -14.74
N ASP A 71 -8.40 -1.00 -14.25
CA ASP A 71 -9.67 -1.31 -13.60
C ASP A 71 -9.54 -1.30 -12.08
N GLU A 72 -10.67 -1.17 -11.39
CA GLU A 72 -10.73 -1.16 -9.93
C GLU A 72 -10.20 -2.49 -9.35
N PRO A 73 -9.22 -2.47 -8.43
CA PRO A 73 -8.72 -3.67 -7.76
C PRO A 73 -9.70 -4.12 -6.67
N ARG A 74 -10.91 -4.54 -7.09
CA ARG A 74 -12.04 -4.86 -6.21
C ARG A 74 -11.63 -5.87 -5.13
N GLY A 75 -11.91 -5.53 -3.87
CA GLY A 75 -11.62 -6.37 -2.71
C GLY A 75 -10.13 -6.49 -2.35
N ALA A 76 -9.21 -5.86 -3.08
CA ALA A 76 -7.78 -5.95 -2.78
C ALA A 76 -7.45 -5.39 -1.39
N ALA A 77 -8.04 -4.27 -0.99
CA ALA A 77 -7.84 -3.72 0.35
C ALA A 77 -8.22 -4.72 1.46
N HIS A 78 -9.36 -5.39 1.31
CA HIS A 78 -9.83 -6.40 2.26
C HIS A 78 -8.93 -7.65 2.27
N ARG A 79 -8.49 -8.13 1.10
CA ARG A 79 -7.56 -9.27 1.00
C ARG A 79 -6.21 -8.95 1.64
N LEU A 80 -5.68 -7.74 1.47
CA LEU A 80 -4.44 -7.33 2.12
C LEU A 80 -4.61 -7.28 3.63
N ALA A 81 -5.68 -6.65 4.12
CA ALA A 81 -5.96 -6.59 5.56
C ALA A 81 -6.07 -8.01 6.17
N ARG A 82 -6.73 -8.93 5.48
CA ARG A 82 -6.81 -10.34 5.88
C ARG A 82 -5.43 -11.01 5.90
N MET A 83 -4.63 -10.87 4.84
CA MET A 83 -3.28 -11.43 4.79
C MET A 83 -2.41 -10.92 5.94
N LEU A 84 -2.44 -9.62 6.21
CA LEU A 84 -1.71 -9.02 7.33
C LEU A 84 -2.16 -9.61 8.67
N TRP A 85 -3.46 -9.78 8.90
CA TRP A 85 -3.97 -10.46 10.08
C TRP A 85 -3.47 -11.92 10.19
N GLU A 86 -3.43 -12.67 9.09
CA GLU A 86 -2.92 -14.04 9.06
C GLU A 86 -1.41 -14.10 9.36
N LEU A 87 -0.63 -13.14 8.86
CA LEU A 87 0.82 -13.04 9.11
C LEU A 87 1.12 -12.63 10.56
N ASP A 88 0.35 -11.70 11.11
CA ASP A 88 0.42 -11.29 12.51
C ASP A 88 0.18 -12.48 13.45
N THR A 89 -0.87 -13.26 13.16
CA THR A 89 -1.23 -14.47 13.92
C THR A 89 -0.12 -15.53 13.91
N LYS A 90 0.70 -15.56 12.84
CA LYS A 90 1.80 -16.52 12.67
C LYS A 90 3.16 -15.99 13.18
N ASP A 91 3.22 -14.78 13.72
CA ASP A 91 4.47 -14.06 14.03
C ASP A 91 5.47 -14.09 12.85
N ALA A 92 4.95 -13.90 11.63
CA ALA A 92 5.73 -14.04 10.42
C ALA A 92 6.75 -12.88 10.24
N ALA A 93 7.83 -13.17 9.51
CA ALA A 93 8.84 -12.19 9.11
C ALA A 93 9.11 -12.32 7.61
N GLY A 94 8.99 -11.22 6.85
CA GLY A 94 9.13 -11.28 5.40
C GLY A 94 8.59 -10.05 4.66
N VAL A 95 8.40 -10.19 3.35
CA VAL A 95 7.91 -9.14 2.45
C VAL A 95 6.61 -9.58 1.79
N VAL A 96 5.60 -8.71 1.82
CA VAL A 96 4.39 -8.81 1.02
C VAL A 96 4.58 -8.02 -0.27
N THR A 97 4.30 -8.64 -1.41
CA THR A 97 4.30 -7.96 -2.71
C THR A 97 2.89 -8.01 -3.31
N VAL A 98 2.45 -6.90 -3.91
CA VAL A 98 1.19 -6.83 -4.66
C VAL A 98 1.50 -6.71 -6.14
N ARG A 99 0.89 -7.57 -6.97
CA ARG A 99 1.17 -7.63 -8.40
C ARG A 99 -0.11 -7.61 -9.21
N ARG A 100 -0.06 -7.02 -10.40
CA ARG A 100 -1.14 -7.12 -11.38
C ARG A 100 -1.08 -8.47 -12.07
N THR A 101 -2.23 -9.11 -12.21
CA THR A 101 -2.40 -10.32 -13.02
C THR A 101 -3.42 -10.08 -14.12
N THR A 102 -3.62 -11.07 -15.00
CA THR A 102 -4.66 -11.03 -16.03
C THR A 102 -6.06 -10.95 -15.43
N ASP A 103 -6.26 -11.60 -14.28
CA ASP A 103 -7.56 -11.74 -13.62
C ASP A 103 -7.77 -10.72 -12.48
N GLY A 104 -6.80 -9.84 -12.26
CA GLY A 104 -6.90 -8.74 -11.31
C GLY A 104 -5.59 -8.46 -10.57
N VAL A 105 -5.58 -8.76 -9.27
CA VAL A 105 -4.50 -8.44 -8.35
C VAL A 105 -4.17 -9.64 -7.49
N ASP A 106 -2.90 -10.00 -7.44
CA ASP A 106 -2.39 -11.03 -6.53
C ASP A 106 -1.50 -10.41 -5.46
N MET A 107 -1.42 -11.13 -4.34
CA MET A 107 -0.63 -10.77 -3.17
C MET A 107 0.18 -12.00 -2.80
N ASP A 108 1.49 -11.82 -2.73
CA ASP A 108 2.44 -12.87 -2.36
C ASP A 108 3.15 -12.48 -1.07
N PHE A 109 3.61 -13.49 -0.32
CA PHE A 109 4.46 -13.30 0.85
C PHE A 109 5.73 -14.14 0.71
N GLU A 110 6.87 -13.49 0.85
CA GLU A 110 8.19 -14.11 0.86
C GLU A 110 8.77 -14.00 2.27
N ALA A 111 8.95 -15.16 2.93
CA ALA A 111 9.51 -15.20 4.26
C ALA A 111 11.03 -14.92 4.23
N PHE A 112 11.52 -14.21 5.24
CA PHE A 112 12.97 -14.15 5.48
C PHE A 112 13.43 -15.50 6.06
N THR A 113 14.43 -16.10 5.41
CA THR A 113 15.08 -17.34 5.86
C THR A 113 16.22 -17.06 6.84
#